data_AF-A0A447NU26-F1
#
_entry.id   AF-A0A447NU26-F1
#
_cell.length_a   1.000
_cell.length_b   1.000
_cell.length_c   1.000
_cell.angle_alpha   90.00
_cell.angle_beta   90.00
_cell.angle_gamma   90.00
#
_symmetry.space_group_name_H-M   'P 1'
#
loop_
_entity.id
_entity.type
_entity.pdbx_description
1 polymer ?
#
loop_
_entity_poly.entity_id
_entity_poly.type
_entity_poly.pdbx_seq_one_letter_code
_entity_poly.pdbx_strand_id
1 'polypeptide(L)'
;MAELKAQGLGLIIDIVPNHMASSLENAWWRDVLEYGKESRYARHFDIDWSRRLTLPFLGDTFDAVLQNGEIAIKPDPATGKPTFAYYDNYYPLAPATWQGARLKYWRLPIKPLLLIYMSASRGN
;
A
#
# COMPACT_ATOMS: atom_id res chain seq x y z
N MET A 1 -4.39 34.44 11.03
CA MET A 1 -3.40 35.35 10.42
C MET A 1 -3.74 36.82 10.65
N ALA A 2 -4.93 37.28 10.25
CA ALA A 2 -5.37 38.66 10.48
C ALA A 2 -5.33 39.07 11.96
N GLU A 3 -5.86 38.22 12.84
CA GLU A 3 -5.86 38.46 14.30
C GLU A 3 -4.45 38.51 14.92
N LEU A 4 -3.56 37.60 14.52
CA LEU A 4 -2.15 37.58 14.97
C LEU A 4 -1.43 38.87 14.56
N LYS A 5 -1.64 39.33 13.33
CA LYS A 5 -1.08 40.59 12.83
C LYS A 5 -1.63 41.81 13.57
N ALA A 6 -2.93 41.85 13.87
CA ALA A 6 -3.55 42.94 14.64
C ALA A 6 -2.98 43.05 16.07
N GLN A 7 -2.52 41.94 16.63
CA GLN A 7 -1.87 41.86 17.95
C GLN A 7 -0.33 41.97 17.90
N GLY A 8 0.25 42.26 16.73
CA GLY A 8 1.71 42.39 16.58
C GLY A 8 2.51 41.08 16.70
N LEU A 9 1.85 39.92 16.59
CA LEU A 9 2.48 38.59 16.70
C LEU A 9 2.88 38.04 15.33
N GLY A 10 4.10 37.49 15.23
CA GLY A 10 4.56 36.72 14.08
C GLY A 10 4.13 35.24 14.16
N LEU A 11 4.00 34.57 13.01
CA LEU A 11 3.84 33.11 12.96
C LEU A 11 5.11 32.48 12.40
N ILE A 12 5.62 31.47 13.11
CA ILE A 12 6.62 30.53 12.60
C ILE A 12 5.90 29.21 12.37
N ILE A 13 6.01 28.66 11.16
CA ILE A 13 5.43 27.36 10.80
C ILE A 13 6.58 26.38 10.63
N ASP A 14 6.53 25.28 11.37
CA ASP A 14 7.41 24.16 11.15
C ASP A 14 6.90 23.31 9.98
N ILE A 15 7.80 22.94 9.07
CA ILE A 15 7.49 22.14 7.88
C ILE A 15 8.48 20.99 7.78
N VAL A 16 7.98 19.82 7.37
CA VAL A 16 8.79 18.60 7.22
C VAL A 16 8.75 18.14 5.77
N PRO A 17 9.68 18.63 4.90
CA PRO A 17 9.62 18.36 3.47
C PRO A 17 10.23 17.01 3.08
N ASN A 18 11.03 16.40 3.96
CA ASN A 18 11.91 15.30 3.60
C ASN A 18 11.22 13.94 3.54
N HIS A 19 10.18 13.71 4.34
CA HIS A 19 9.51 12.42 4.41
C HIS A 19 8.01 12.58 4.58
N MET A 20 7.29 11.55 4.16
CA MET A 20 5.84 11.40 4.38
C MET A 20 5.58 10.05 5.02
N ALA A 21 4.44 9.92 5.69
CA ALA A 21 4.03 8.64 6.25
C ALA A 21 3.83 7.60 5.14
N SER A 22 4.45 6.42 5.28
CA SER A 22 4.19 5.22 4.50
C SER A 22 2.95 4.47 5.01
N SER A 23 1.89 5.24 5.28
CA SER A 23 0.58 4.76 5.75
C SER A 23 -0.38 4.59 4.57
N LEU A 24 -1.34 3.67 4.67
CA LEU A 24 -2.37 3.48 3.66
C LEU A 24 -3.30 4.70 3.49
N GLU A 25 -3.36 5.58 4.50
CA GLU A 25 -4.08 6.87 4.42
C GLU A 25 -3.39 7.88 3.49
N ASN A 26 -2.10 7.70 3.21
CA ASN A 26 -1.39 8.51 2.23
C ASN A 26 -1.75 8.01 0.82
N ALA A 27 -2.62 8.77 0.14
CA ALA A 27 -3.09 8.43 -1.21
C ALA A 27 -1.95 8.23 -2.22
N TRP A 28 -0.84 8.94 -2.09
CA TRP A 28 0.32 8.75 -2.97
C TRP A 28 1.00 7.42 -2.72
N TRP A 29 1.18 7.07 -1.44
CA TRP A 29 1.76 5.79 -1.05
C TRP A 29 0.86 4.63 -1.47
N ARG A 30 -0.45 4.74 -1.25
CA ARG A 30 -1.42 3.71 -1.65
C ARG A 30 -1.41 3.44 -3.15
N ASP A 31 -1.30 4.48 -3.98
CA ASP A 31 -1.16 4.34 -5.43
C ASP A 31 0.17 3.68 -5.83
N VAL A 32 1.28 4.00 -5.14
CA VAL A 32 2.57 3.33 -5.32
C VAL A 32 2.49 1.85 -4.95
N LEU A 33 1.73 1.47 -3.92
CA LEU A 33 1.51 0.07 -3.59
C LEU A 33 0.66 -0.66 -4.64
N GLU A 34 -0.34 -0.01 -5.22
CA GLU A 34 -1.21 -0.61 -6.24
C GLU A 34 -0.50 -0.76 -7.60
N TYR A 35 0.30 0.23 -8.03
CA TYR A 35 0.87 0.28 -9.39
C TYR A 35 2.40 0.15 -9.45
N GLY A 36 3.10 0.17 -8.31
CA GLY A 36 4.56 0.06 -8.25
C GLY A 36 5.25 1.18 -9.04
N LYS A 37 6.26 0.82 -9.85
CA LYS A 37 7.06 1.76 -10.67
C LYS A 37 6.22 2.56 -11.69
N GLU A 38 5.04 2.05 -12.05
CA GLU A 38 4.13 2.68 -13.01
C GLU A 38 3.18 3.68 -12.33
N SER A 39 3.22 3.79 -11.00
CA SER A 39 2.46 4.81 -10.28
C SER A 39 2.85 6.22 -10.73
N ARG A 40 1.85 7.09 -10.88
CA ARG A 40 2.06 8.53 -11.09
C ARG A 40 2.89 9.19 -9.98
N TYR A 41 2.95 8.57 -8.80
CA TYR A 41 3.68 9.06 -7.64
C TYR A 41 4.99 8.30 -7.38
N ALA A 42 5.38 7.33 -8.21
CA ALA A 42 6.58 6.53 -7.99
C ALA A 42 7.86 7.36 -7.76
N ARG A 43 7.98 8.52 -8.42
CA ARG A 43 9.13 9.44 -8.30
C ARG A 43 9.07 10.38 -7.09
N HIS A 44 8.01 10.33 -6.29
CA HIS A 44 7.90 11.09 -5.04
C HIS A 44 8.53 10.35 -3.84
N PHE A 45 8.84 9.07 -4.02
CA PHE A 45 9.46 8.23 -3.01
C PHE A 45 10.83 7.78 -3.51
N ASP A 46 11.82 7.74 -2.61
CA ASP A 46 13.15 7.22 -2.91
C ASP A 46 13.13 5.69 -2.82
N ILE A 47 12.68 5.05 -3.90
CA ILE A 47 12.56 3.59 -4.00
C ILE A 47 13.54 3.08 -5.05
N ASP A 48 14.38 2.15 -4.63
CA ASP A 48 15.19 1.36 -5.54
C ASP A 48 14.34 0.28 -6.23
N TRP A 49 13.90 0.60 -7.45
CA TRP A 49 13.07 -0.27 -8.28
C TRP A 49 13.83 -1.45 -8.92
N SER A 50 15.15 -1.59 -8.71
CA SER A 50 15.89 -2.77 -9.18
C SER A 50 15.53 -4.04 -8.42
N ARG A 51 14.91 -3.88 -7.25
CA ARG A 51 14.41 -4.94 -6.37
C ARG A 51 12.91 -4.79 -6.14
N ARG A 52 12.30 -5.87 -5.65
CA ARG A 52 10.89 -5.85 -5.23
C ARG A 52 10.74 -4.95 -4.01
N LEU A 53 9.65 -4.17 -4.00
CA LEU A 53 9.25 -3.41 -2.83
C LEU A 53 8.88 -4.37 -1.70
N THR A 54 9.57 -4.27 -0.58
CA THR A 54 9.34 -5.08 0.62
C THR A 54 8.74 -4.20 1.70
N LEU A 55 7.62 -4.65 2.29
CA LEU A 55 6.95 -3.92 3.34
C LEU A 55 7.01 -4.73 4.66
N PRO A 56 7.70 -4.24 5.70
CA PRO A 56 7.87 -4.96 6.95
C PRO A 56 6.70 -4.67 7.91
N PHE A 57 5.48 -5.06 7.54
CA PHE A 57 4.28 -4.80 8.36
C PHE A 57 3.74 -6.02 9.12
N LEU A 58 4.27 -7.21 8.84
CA LEU A 58 3.87 -8.43 9.56
C LEU A 58 4.49 -8.44 10.95
N GLY A 59 3.71 -8.84 11.95
CA GLY A 59 4.18 -8.99 13.33
C GLY A 59 5.03 -10.26 13.56
N ASP A 60 4.96 -11.22 12.64
CA ASP A 60 5.68 -12.48 12.66
C ASP A 60 6.03 -12.92 11.22
N THR A 61 6.66 -14.08 11.07
CA THR A 61 6.91 -14.76 9.81
C THR A 61 5.61 -14.96 9.02
N PHE A 62 5.73 -14.91 7.70
CA PHE A 62 4.59 -15.12 6.80
C PHE A 62 3.85 -16.44 7.07
N ASP A 63 4.58 -17.53 7.35
CA ASP A 63 3.97 -18.83 7.61
C ASP A 63 3.19 -18.85 8.92
N ALA A 64 3.68 -18.19 9.97
CA ALA A 64 2.96 -18.09 11.25
C ALA A 64 1.66 -17.29 11.11
N VAL A 65 1.73 -16.07 10.54
CA VAL A 65 0.53 -15.23 10.35
C VAL A 65 -0.49 -15.88 9.41
N LEU A 66 -0.02 -16.67 8.43
CA LEU A 66 -0.88 -17.45 7.54
C LEU A 66 -1.60 -18.58 8.28
N GLN A 67 -0.88 -19.34 9.11
CA GLN A 67 -1.45 -20.43 9.91
C GLN A 67 -2.44 -19.93 10.95
N ASN A 68 -2.16 -18.76 11.54
CA ASN A 68 -3.04 -18.11 12.50
C ASN A 68 -4.28 -17.46 11.85
N GLY A 69 -4.34 -17.38 10.52
CA GLY A 69 -5.46 -16.77 9.79
C GLY A 69 -5.52 -15.24 9.91
N GLU A 70 -4.40 -14.59 10.25
CA GLU A 70 -4.30 -13.14 10.46
C GLU A 70 -4.26 -12.36 9.14
N ILE A 71 -3.87 -13.05 8.06
CA ILE A 71 -3.84 -12.52 6.69
C ILE A 71 -4.96 -13.14 5.85
N ALA A 72 -5.58 -12.33 4.99
CA ALA A 72 -6.67 -12.75 4.11
C ALA A 72 -6.76 -11.89 2.84
N ILE A 73 -7.49 -12.36 1.85
CA ILE A 73 -7.93 -11.49 0.74
C ILE A 73 -9.34 -11.01 1.05
N LYS A 74 -9.51 -9.70 1.21
CA LYS A 74 -10.79 -9.05 1.53
C LYS A 74 -11.06 -7.91 0.54
N PRO A 75 -12.33 -7.56 0.27
CA PRO A 75 -12.59 -6.34 -0.46
C PRO A 75 -12.20 -5.16 0.43
N ASP A 76 -11.56 -4.17 -0.16
CA ASP A 76 -11.31 -2.89 0.47
C ASP A 76 -12.63 -2.24 0.88
N PRO A 77 -12.80 -1.80 2.15
CA PRO A 77 -14.05 -1.22 2.60
C PRO A 77 -14.46 0.05 1.84
N ALA A 78 -13.49 0.81 1.32
CA ALA A 78 -13.76 2.08 0.64
C ALA A 78 -13.97 1.91 -0.88
N THR A 79 -13.26 0.97 -1.51
CA THR A 79 -13.24 0.83 -2.98
C THR A 79 -13.86 -0.47 -3.51
N GLY A 80 -14.08 -1.46 -2.65
CA GLY A 80 -14.56 -2.81 -3.03
C GLY A 80 -13.54 -3.66 -3.79
N LYS A 81 -12.37 -3.11 -4.13
CA LYS A 81 -11.29 -3.82 -4.82
C LYS A 81 -10.67 -4.89 -3.92
N PRO A 82 -10.15 -6.01 -4.46
CA PRO A 82 -9.48 -7.01 -3.64
C PRO A 82 -8.17 -6.46 -3.05
N THR A 83 -7.94 -6.75 -1.78
CA THR A 83 -6.77 -6.32 -1.01
C THR A 83 -6.15 -7.48 -0.25
N PHE A 84 -4.86 -7.37 0.04
CA PHE A 84 -4.22 -8.18 1.06
C PHE A 84 -4.52 -7.55 2.43
N ALA A 85 -5.40 -8.19 3.19
CA ALA A 85 -5.81 -7.73 4.50
C ALA A 85 -4.94 -8.36 5.59
N TYR A 86 -4.42 -7.53 6.49
CA TYR A 86 -3.76 -7.94 7.72
C TYR A 86 -4.36 -7.14 8.88
N TYR A 87 -5.17 -7.81 9.70
CA TYR A 87 -6.10 -7.16 10.64
C TYR A 87 -6.94 -6.06 9.93
N ASP A 88 -6.80 -4.80 10.36
CA ASP A 88 -7.54 -3.65 9.83
C ASP A 88 -6.81 -2.93 8.69
N ASN A 89 -5.66 -3.44 8.25
CA ASN A 89 -4.90 -2.86 7.13
C ASN A 89 -5.27 -3.57 5.82
N TYR A 90 -5.67 -2.79 4.81
CA TYR A 90 -6.11 -3.29 3.50
C TYR A 90 -5.13 -2.83 2.41
N TYR A 91 -4.09 -3.65 2.15
CA TYR A 91 -3.07 -3.33 1.16
C TYR A 91 -3.58 -3.62 -0.26
N PRO A 92 -3.52 -2.65 -1.19
CA PRO A 92 -4.03 -2.85 -2.54
C PRO A 92 -3.23 -3.92 -3.27
N LEU A 93 -3.93 -4.76 -4.04
CA LEU A 93 -3.31 -5.71 -4.96
C LEU A 93 -3.16 -5.08 -6.34
N ALA A 94 -2.01 -5.29 -6.97
CA ALA A 94 -1.79 -4.82 -8.33
C ALA A 94 -2.89 -5.35 -9.29
N PRO A 95 -3.50 -4.51 -10.15
CA PRO A 95 -4.64 -4.88 -11.00
C PRO A 95 -4.43 -6.17 -11.80
N ALA A 96 -3.22 -6.35 -12.36
CA ALA A 96 -2.86 -7.54 -13.13
C ALA A 96 -3.01 -8.86 -12.35
N THR A 97 -2.96 -8.81 -11.02
CA THR A 97 -3.03 -10.00 -10.15
C THR A 97 -4.43 -10.58 -10.03
N TRP A 98 -5.46 -9.78 -10.26
CA TRP A 98 -6.85 -10.17 -10.02
C TRP A 98 -7.81 -9.88 -11.18
N GLN A 99 -7.45 -9.01 -12.13
CA GLN A 99 -8.28 -8.72 -13.31
C GLN A 99 -8.16 -9.77 -14.41
N GLY A 100 -6.99 -10.41 -14.56
CA GLY A 100 -6.78 -11.50 -15.54
C GLY A 100 -7.09 -12.90 -14.99
N ALA A 101 -7.04 -13.07 -13.67
CA ALA A 101 -7.53 -14.27 -13.02
C ALA A 101 -9.06 -14.22 -13.05
N ARG A 102 -9.70 -15.16 -13.75
CA ARG A 102 -11.13 -15.41 -13.61
C ARG A 102 -11.37 -15.87 -12.17
N LEU A 103 -11.50 -14.93 -11.23
CA LEU A 103 -11.72 -15.18 -9.80
C LEU A 103 -13.14 -15.73 -9.62
N LYS A 104 -13.35 -16.97 -10.05
CA LYS A 104 -14.64 -17.67 -9.96
C LYS A 104 -14.91 -18.22 -8.57
N TYR A 105 -13.95 -18.16 -7.65
CA TYR A 105 -14.12 -18.67 -6.29
C TYR A 105 -13.34 -17.79 -5.31
N TRP A 106 -14.06 -17.08 -4.45
CA TRP A 106 -13.55 -16.22 -3.36
C TRP A 106 -12.82 -17.00 -2.24
N ARG A 107 -12.37 -18.23 -2.51
CA ARG A 107 -11.68 -19.13 -1.58
C ARG A 107 -10.34 -19.58 -2.15
N LEU A 108 -9.60 -18.68 -2.80
CA LEU A 108 -8.23 -19.00 -3.20
C LEU A 108 -7.33 -18.96 -1.97
N PRO A 109 -6.49 -19.98 -1.74
CA PRO A 109 -5.45 -19.89 -0.71
C PRO A 109 -4.56 -18.69 -1.02
N ILE A 110 -3.93 -18.09 -0.02
CA ILE A 110 -3.12 -16.87 -0.19
C ILE A 110 -1.85 -17.10 -1.03
N LYS A 111 -1.38 -18.34 -1.08
CA LYS A 111 -0.12 -18.74 -1.75
C LYS A 111 -0.05 -18.42 -3.27
N PRO A 112 -1.06 -18.67 -4.12
CA PRO A 112 -1.00 -18.37 -5.54
C PRO A 112 -1.11 -16.86 -5.83
N LEU A 113 -1.91 -16.11 -5.07
CA LEU A 113 -2.13 -14.68 -5.29
C LEU A 113 -0.88 -13.84 -4.96
N LEU A 114 -0.15 -14.21 -3.90
CA LEU A 114 1.10 -13.54 -3.56
C LEU A 114 2.22 -13.85 -4.57
N LEU A 115 2.26 -15.06 -5.13
CA LEU A 115 3.18 -15.40 -6.23
C LEU A 115 2.93 -14.50 -7.46
N ILE A 116 1.65 -14.19 -7.75
CA ILE A 116 1.28 -13.31 -8.86
C ILE A 116 1.59 -11.84 -8.51
N TYR A 117 1.36 -11.36 -7.29
CA TYR A 117 1.77 -10.01 -6.85
C TYR A 117 3.29 -9.82 -6.96
N MET A 118 4.06 -10.81 -6.52
CA MET A 118 5.50 -10.84 -6.69
C MET A 118 5.92 -10.96 -8.17
N SER A 119 5.15 -11.66 -9.01
CA SER A 119 5.46 -11.84 -10.44
C SER A 119 5.05 -10.65 -11.32
N ALA A 120 4.01 -9.88 -10.96
CA ALA A 120 3.53 -8.75 -11.75
C ALA A 120 4.50 -7.55 -11.75
N SER A 121 5.44 -7.52 -10.81
CA SER A 121 6.63 -6.66 -10.86
C SER A 121 7.63 -7.05 -11.95
N ARG A 122 7.44 -8.20 -12.64
CA ARG A 122 8.14 -8.50 -13.90
C ARG A 122 7.29 -7.97 -15.05
N GLY A 123 7.66 -6.81 -15.56
CA GLY A 123 7.12 -6.27 -16.81
C GLY A 123 8.21 -5.51 -17.54
N ASN A 124 8.72 -6.18 -18.60
CA ASN A 124 9.56 -5.76 -19.73
C ASN A 124 10.81 -4.92 -19.44
#